data_AF-A0A963LQ16-F1
#
_entry.id   AF-A0A963LQ16-F1
#
_cell.length_a   1.000
_cell.length_b   1.000
_cell.length_c   1.000
_cell.angle_alpha   90.00
_cell.angle_beta   90.00
_cell.angle_gamma   90.00
#
_symmetry.space_group_name_H-M   'P 1'
#
loop_
_entity.id
_entity.type
_entity.pdbx_description
1 polymer ?
#
loop_
_entity_poly.entity_id
_entity_poly.type
_entity_poly.pdbx_seq_one_letter_code
_entity_poly.pdbx_strand_id
1 'polypeptide(L)'
;LRDNEDLSAEAVAEKVCAAANDHAKAREESIGAENMRQAERAIMLSVLDSQWKDHLARMDYLRQGIHLRGYAQKQPKQEFKREAFALFEEMLDKIKAETVTILSRVRIRTEEDIAAAERRTQTPMEFQHAEASGFGSPPPEEGDQAAPMPMPTTIARDAPKVGRNDPCPCGSGKKYK
;
A
#
# COMPACT_ATOMS: atom_id res chain seq x y z
N LEU A 1 5.75 -31.10 -20.56
CA LEU A 1 4.36 -31.36 -21.00
C LEU A 1 4.27 -32.19 -22.30
N ARG A 2 5.39 -32.58 -22.94
CA ARG A 2 5.38 -33.36 -24.19
C ARG A 2 5.42 -34.89 -24.03
N ASP A 3 5.46 -35.42 -22.80
CA ASP A 3 5.65 -36.86 -22.54
C ASP A 3 4.54 -37.51 -21.70
N ASN A 4 3.33 -36.95 -21.62
CA ASN A 4 2.23 -37.56 -20.86
C ASN A 4 0.90 -37.41 -21.61
N GLU A 5 0.62 -38.32 -22.53
CA GLU A 5 -0.66 -38.37 -23.27
C GLU A 5 -1.82 -38.95 -22.43
N ASP A 6 -1.55 -39.52 -21.24
CA ASP A 6 -2.55 -40.16 -20.36
C ASP A 6 -2.84 -39.41 -19.05
N LEU A 7 -2.45 -38.13 -18.95
CA LEU A 7 -2.77 -37.33 -17.76
C LEU A 7 -4.22 -36.83 -17.83
N SER A 8 -5.12 -37.55 -17.17
CA SER A 8 -6.48 -37.05 -16.92
C SER A 8 -6.43 -35.75 -16.11
N ALA A 9 -7.45 -34.89 -16.28
CA ALA A 9 -7.55 -33.64 -15.51
C ALA A 9 -7.49 -33.89 -13.99
N GLU A 10 -8.07 -35.00 -13.54
CA GLU A 10 -8.03 -35.46 -12.14
C GLU A 10 -6.62 -35.82 -11.70
N ALA A 11 -5.87 -36.58 -12.52
CA ALA A 11 -4.49 -36.95 -12.22
C ALA A 11 -3.54 -35.75 -12.16
N VAL A 12 -3.78 -34.71 -12.98
CA VAL A 12 -3.04 -33.45 -12.90
C VAL A 12 -3.37 -32.71 -11.60
N ALA A 13 -4.65 -32.62 -11.23
CA ALA A 13 -5.06 -31.96 -9.99
C ALA A 13 -4.45 -32.65 -8.76
N GLU A 14 -4.47 -33.98 -8.72
CA GLU A 14 -3.89 -34.76 -7.63
C GLU A 14 -2.39 -34.53 -7.50
N LYS A 15 -1.65 -34.54 -8.62
CA LYS A 15 -0.20 -34.24 -8.63
C LYS A 15 0.11 -32.84 -8.12
N VAL A 16 -0.67 -31.84 -8.52
CA VAL A 16 -0.49 -30.45 -8.06
C VAL A 16 -0.80 -30.32 -6.57
N CYS A 17 -1.87 -30.96 -6.08
CA CYS A 17 -2.20 -30.99 -4.66
C CYS A 17 -1.11 -31.67 -3.83
N ALA A 18 -0.54 -32.78 -4.32
CA ALA A 18 0.58 -33.45 -3.66
C ALA A 18 1.80 -32.52 -3.56
N ALA A 19 2.20 -31.89 -4.67
CA ALA A 19 3.33 -30.94 -4.67
C ALA A 19 3.09 -29.73 -3.75
N ALA A 20 1.85 -29.22 -3.68
CA ALA A 20 1.48 -28.13 -2.78
C ALA A 20 1.58 -28.54 -1.30
N ASN A 21 1.14 -29.76 -0.96
CA ASN A 21 1.26 -30.30 0.38
C ASN A 21 2.72 -30.50 0.80
N ASP A 22 3.58 -30.97 -0.12
CA ASP A 22 5.01 -31.14 0.15
C ASP A 22 5.69 -29.79 0.37
N HIS A 23 5.34 -28.77 -0.42
CA HIS A 23 5.80 -27.40 -0.20
C HIS A 23 5.33 -26.85 1.17
N ALA A 24 4.09 -27.15 1.58
CA ALA A 24 3.58 -26.74 2.89
C ALA A 24 4.35 -27.40 4.05
N LYS A 25 4.66 -28.71 3.95
CA LYS A 25 5.46 -29.43 4.96
C LYS A 25 6.88 -28.88 5.07
N ALA A 26 7.57 -28.68 3.95
CA ALA A 26 8.92 -28.11 3.93
C ALA A 26 8.95 -26.71 4.58
N ARG A 27 7.86 -25.95 4.42
CA ARG A 27 7.68 -24.64 5.05
C ARG A 27 7.44 -24.75 6.56
N GLU A 28 6.58 -25.67 6.99
CA GLU A 28 6.33 -25.92 8.42
C GLU A 28 7.63 -26.32 9.15
N GLU A 29 8.48 -27.13 8.52
CA GLU A 29 9.81 -27.48 9.04
C GLU A 29 10.74 -26.28 9.17
N SER A 30 10.76 -25.38 8.17
CA SER A 30 11.63 -24.19 8.17
C SER A 30 11.22 -23.12 9.20
N ILE A 31 9.92 -23.01 9.48
CA ILE A 31 9.33 -21.95 10.31
C ILE A 31 9.11 -22.42 11.76
N GLY A 32 8.90 -23.72 11.94
CA GLY A 32 8.41 -24.33 13.17
C GLY A 32 6.88 -24.40 13.22
N ALA A 33 6.37 -25.52 13.73
CA ALA A 33 4.94 -25.82 13.76
C ALA A 33 4.12 -24.75 14.53
N GLU A 34 4.60 -24.28 15.68
CA GLU A 34 3.88 -23.29 16.49
C GLU A 34 3.73 -21.95 15.76
N ASN A 35 4.83 -21.43 15.20
CA ASN A 35 4.84 -20.17 14.45
C ASN A 35 3.96 -20.28 13.19
N MET A 36 3.98 -21.43 12.51
CA MET A 36 3.11 -21.67 11.36
C MET A 36 1.63 -21.62 11.76
N ARG A 37 1.22 -22.26 12.86
CA ARG A 37 -0.17 -22.23 13.34
C ARG A 37 -0.62 -20.84 13.80
N GLN A 38 0.30 -20.02 14.31
CA GLN A 38 0.03 -18.62 14.63
C GLN A 38 -0.15 -17.80 13.35
N ALA A 39 0.74 -17.98 12.37
CA ALA A 39 0.65 -17.31 11.06
C ALA A 39 -0.64 -17.70 10.31
N GLU A 40 -1.00 -18.98 10.26
CA GLU A 40 -2.26 -19.46 9.67
C GLU A 40 -3.48 -18.76 10.25
N ARG A 41 -3.58 -18.70 11.59
CA ARG A 41 -4.69 -18.02 12.26
C ARG A 41 -4.70 -16.52 11.98
N ALA A 42 -3.55 -15.86 12.08
CA ALA A 42 -3.46 -14.42 11.85
C ALA A 42 -3.83 -14.05 10.41
N ILE A 43 -3.31 -14.78 9.42
CA ILE A 43 -3.58 -14.56 8.01
C ILE A 43 -5.06 -14.84 7.71
N MET A 44 -5.60 -15.97 8.16
CA MET A 44 -7.01 -16.31 7.92
C MET A 44 -7.95 -15.25 8.49
N LEU A 45 -7.71 -14.77 9.71
CA LEU A 45 -8.50 -13.72 10.33
C LEU A 45 -8.38 -12.40 9.56
N SER A 46 -7.17 -12.02 9.15
CA SER A 46 -6.93 -10.79 8.38
C SER A 46 -7.64 -10.83 7.01
N VAL A 47 -7.56 -11.94 6.29
CA VAL A 47 -8.20 -12.12 4.98
C VAL A 47 -9.72 -12.12 5.15
N LEU A 48 -10.24 -12.83 6.15
CA LEU A 48 -11.68 -12.88 6.43
C LEU A 48 -12.23 -11.49 6.74
N ASP A 49 -11.57 -10.72 7.61
CA ASP A 49 -12.02 -9.37 7.96
C ASP A 49 -12.01 -8.43 6.75
N SER A 50 -10.96 -8.48 5.91
CA SER A 50 -10.89 -7.68 4.69
C SER A 50 -12.00 -8.04 3.70
N GLN A 51 -12.17 -9.32 3.38
CA GLN A 51 -13.18 -9.80 2.44
C GLN A 51 -14.61 -9.56 2.96
N TRP A 52 -14.82 -9.65 4.27
CA TRP A 52 -16.11 -9.35 4.89
C TRP A 52 -16.48 -7.86 4.78
N LYS A 53 -15.54 -6.96 5.05
CA LYS A 53 -15.74 -5.51 4.88
C LYS A 53 -16.08 -5.17 3.43
N ASP A 54 -15.34 -5.75 2.48
CA ASP A 54 -15.62 -5.58 1.05
C ASP A 54 -17.00 -6.12 0.66
N HIS A 55 -17.39 -7.28 1.21
CA HIS A 55 -18.72 -7.85 0.98
C HIS A 55 -19.83 -6.96 1.54
N LEU A 56 -19.69 -6.41 2.75
CA LEU A 56 -20.65 -5.47 3.31
C LEU A 56 -20.80 -4.22 2.43
N ALA A 57 -19.69 -3.65 1.96
CA ALA A 57 -19.73 -2.53 1.02
C ALA A 57 -20.48 -2.89 -0.27
N ARG A 58 -20.21 -4.06 -0.85
CA ARG A 58 -20.93 -4.58 -2.04
C ARG A 58 -22.43 -4.79 -1.75
N MET A 59 -22.80 -5.27 -0.57
CA MET A 59 -24.19 -5.44 -0.16
C MET A 59 -24.93 -4.11 -0.05
N ASP A 60 -24.28 -3.06 0.44
CA ASP A 60 -24.85 -1.73 0.50
C ASP A 60 -25.11 -1.15 -0.91
N TYR A 61 -24.15 -1.31 -1.82
CA TYR A 61 -24.35 -0.93 -3.24
C TYR A 61 -25.49 -1.72 -3.89
N LEU A 62 -25.55 -3.03 -3.66
CA LEU A 62 -26.61 -3.89 -4.19
C LEU A 62 -27.98 -3.44 -3.67
N ARG A 63 -28.08 -3.09 -2.39
CA ARG A 63 -29.31 -2.62 -1.75
C ARG A 63 -29.79 -1.28 -2.36
N GLN A 64 -28.88 -0.38 -2.67
CA GLN A 64 -29.23 0.90 -3.34
C GLN A 64 -29.70 0.65 -4.78
N GLY A 65 -29.04 -0.24 -5.52
CA GLY A 65 -29.36 -0.54 -6.93
C GLY A 65 -30.61 -1.41 -7.17
N ILE A 66 -31.09 -2.14 -6.16
CA ILE A 66 -32.18 -3.13 -6.33
C ILE A 66 -33.51 -2.48 -6.78
N HIS A 67 -33.73 -1.20 -6.47
CA HIS A 67 -34.96 -0.49 -6.78
C HIS A 67 -35.14 -0.32 -8.30
N LEU A 68 -34.03 -0.19 -9.05
CA LEU A 68 -34.06 -0.11 -10.51
C LEU A 68 -34.52 -1.43 -11.16
N ARG A 69 -34.30 -2.57 -10.51
CA ARG A 69 -34.77 -3.89 -11.00
C ARG A 69 -36.25 -4.15 -10.75
N GLY A 70 -36.88 -3.39 -9.85
CA GLY A 70 -38.34 -3.42 -9.64
C GLY A 70 -39.13 -2.98 -10.87
N TYR A 71 -38.52 -2.21 -11.78
CA TYR A 71 -39.13 -1.82 -13.05
C TYR A 71 -39.33 -3.00 -14.01
N ALA A 72 -38.56 -4.10 -13.85
CA ALA A 72 -38.66 -5.29 -14.69
C ALA A 72 -39.75 -6.28 -14.23
N GLN A 73 -40.72 -5.86 -13.40
CA GLN A 73 -41.79 -6.69 -12.80
C GLN A 73 -41.30 -7.90 -11.98
N LYS A 74 -39.99 -8.00 -11.72
CA LYS A 74 -39.41 -8.99 -10.82
C LYS A 74 -39.51 -8.52 -9.37
N GLN A 75 -39.71 -9.46 -8.45
CA GLN A 75 -39.78 -9.15 -7.02
C GLN A 75 -38.39 -8.70 -6.51
N PRO A 76 -38.20 -7.43 -6.09
CA PRO A 76 -36.87 -6.91 -5.71
C PRO A 76 -36.22 -7.70 -4.58
N LYS A 77 -37.03 -8.18 -3.62
CA LYS A 77 -36.56 -8.99 -2.49
C LYS A 77 -35.97 -10.33 -2.93
N GLN A 78 -36.50 -10.95 -3.98
CA GLN A 78 -36.00 -12.25 -4.45
C GLN A 78 -34.70 -12.08 -5.23
N GLU A 79 -34.62 -11.09 -6.12
CA GLU A 79 -33.40 -10.77 -6.86
C GLU A 79 -32.27 -10.35 -5.91
N PHE A 80 -32.57 -9.56 -4.86
CA PHE A 80 -31.59 -9.21 -3.83
C PHE A 80 -31.00 -10.45 -3.17
N LYS A 81 -31.86 -11.40 -2.73
CA LYS A 81 -31.40 -12.63 -2.10
C LYS A 81 -30.54 -13.46 -3.04
N ARG A 82 -30.93 -13.60 -4.32
CA ARG A 82 -30.18 -14.39 -5.30
C ARG A 82 -28.78 -13.82 -5.52
N GLU A 83 -28.70 -12.51 -5.71
CA GLU A 83 -27.43 -11.83 -6.00
C GLU A 83 -26.55 -11.66 -4.76
N ALA A 84 -27.15 -11.40 -3.60
CA ALA A 84 -26.45 -11.40 -2.33
C ALA A 84 -25.80 -12.75 -2.04
N PHE A 85 -26.52 -13.85 -2.30
CA PHE A 85 -25.99 -15.19 -2.11
C PHE A 85 -24.84 -15.50 -3.09
N ALA A 86 -24.98 -15.14 -4.37
CA ALA A 86 -23.89 -15.29 -5.34
C ALA A 86 -22.63 -14.51 -4.94
N LEU A 87 -22.79 -13.28 -4.45
CA LEU A 87 -21.67 -12.46 -3.95
C LEU A 87 -21.05 -13.03 -2.67
N PHE A 88 -21.83 -13.76 -1.86
CA PHE A 88 -21.33 -14.44 -0.67
C PHE A 88 -20.53 -15.70 -1.03
N GLU A 89 -21.00 -16.52 -1.97
CA GLU A 89 -20.24 -17.68 -2.48
C GLU A 89 -18.91 -17.24 -3.10
N GLU A 90 -18.93 -16.18 -3.93
CA GLU A 90 -17.71 -15.59 -4.50
C GLU A 90 -16.73 -15.11 -3.41
N MET A 91 -17.25 -14.50 -2.34
CA MET A 91 -16.42 -14.07 -1.20
C MET A 91 -15.76 -15.27 -0.50
N LEU A 92 -16.50 -16.35 -0.27
CA LEU A 92 -15.94 -17.56 0.37
C LEU A 92 -14.81 -18.16 -0.47
N ASP A 93 -14.96 -18.23 -1.78
CA ASP A 93 -13.93 -18.77 -2.67
C ASP A 93 -12.71 -17.86 -2.77
N LYS A 94 -12.91 -16.54 -2.74
CA LYS A 94 -11.82 -15.57 -2.62
C LYS A 94 -11.04 -15.73 -1.33
N ILE A 95 -11.71 -15.87 -0.19
CA ILE A 95 -11.06 -16.09 1.11
C ILE A 95 -10.17 -17.33 1.05
N LYS A 96 -10.67 -18.45 0.50
CA LYS A 96 -9.88 -19.69 0.35
C LYS A 96 -8.65 -19.47 -0.53
N ALA A 97 -8.85 -18.91 -1.73
CA ALA A 97 -7.77 -18.70 -2.69
C ALA A 97 -6.69 -17.73 -2.17
N GLU A 98 -7.11 -16.64 -1.54
CA GLU A 98 -6.22 -15.63 -1.00
C GLU A 98 -5.44 -16.14 0.21
N THR A 99 -6.11 -16.87 1.12
CA THR A 99 -5.44 -17.49 2.28
C THR A 99 -4.34 -18.46 1.82
N VAL A 100 -4.62 -19.35 0.86
CA VAL A 100 -3.63 -20.29 0.31
C VAL A 100 -2.51 -19.56 -0.43
N THR A 101 -2.84 -18.50 -1.17
CA THR A 101 -1.85 -17.69 -1.89
C THR A 101 -0.90 -16.96 -0.94
N ILE A 102 -1.42 -16.39 0.14
CA ILE A 102 -0.60 -15.70 1.13
C ILE A 102 0.25 -16.73 1.87
N LEU A 103 -0.33 -17.82 2.37
CA LEU A 103 0.43 -18.87 3.09
C LEU A 103 1.56 -19.48 2.24
N SER A 104 1.32 -19.72 0.96
CA SER A 104 2.36 -20.21 0.03
C SER A 104 3.46 -19.18 -0.22
N ARG A 105 3.20 -17.88 -0.06
CA ARG A 105 4.19 -16.79 -0.26
C ARG A 105 4.88 -16.30 1.00
N VAL A 106 4.28 -16.47 2.17
CA VAL A 106 4.78 -15.96 3.47
C VAL A 106 6.20 -16.44 3.77
N ARG A 107 7.17 -15.51 3.69
CA ARG A 107 8.49 -15.74 4.26
C ARG A 107 8.50 -15.16 5.65
N ILE A 108 8.58 -16.00 6.67
CA ILE A 108 8.80 -15.53 8.03
C ILE A 108 10.24 -15.06 8.09
N ARG A 109 10.42 -13.76 8.32
CA ARG A 109 11.73 -13.16 8.56
C ARG A 109 12.22 -13.67 9.90
N THR A 110 13.41 -14.27 9.92
CA THR A 110 14.10 -14.56 11.18
C THR A 110 14.47 -13.25 11.88
N GLU A 111 14.78 -13.28 13.18
CA GLU A 111 15.25 -12.07 13.89
C GLU A 111 16.47 -11.43 13.21
N GLU A 112 17.30 -12.23 12.55
CA GLU A 112 18.42 -11.77 11.73
C GLU A 112 17.97 -10.98 10.49
N ASP A 113 16.91 -11.44 9.80
CA ASP A 113 16.32 -10.73 8.66
C ASP A 113 15.65 -9.41 9.08
N ILE A 114 15.06 -9.38 10.28
CA ILE A 114 14.45 -8.17 10.86
C ILE A 114 15.55 -7.17 11.22
N ALA A 115 16.60 -7.60 11.92
CA ALA A 115 17.74 -6.75 12.26
C ALA A 115 18.49 -6.22 11.02
N ALA A 116 18.62 -7.04 9.97
CA ALA A 116 19.21 -6.61 8.70
C ALA A 116 18.33 -5.59 7.95
N ALA A 117 17.01 -5.73 8.01
CA ALA A 117 16.09 -4.75 7.44
C ALA A 117 16.14 -3.42 8.20
N GLU A 118 16.16 -3.44 9.53
CA GLU A 118 16.29 -2.22 10.35
C GLU A 118 17.60 -1.48 10.10
N ARG A 119 18.72 -2.20 9.92
CA ARG A 119 20.01 -1.59 9.54
C ARG A 119 19.97 -0.88 8.18
N ARG A 120 19.20 -1.40 7.21
CA ARG A 120 19.03 -0.75 5.89
C ARG A 120 18.16 0.50 5.97
N THR A 121 17.24 0.57 6.92
CA THR A 121 16.43 1.79 7.15
C THR A 121 17.21 2.84 7.94
N GLN A 122 18.20 2.43 8.72
CA GLN A 122 19.05 3.31 9.55
C GLN A 122 20.29 3.85 8.83
N THR A 123 20.60 3.43 7.60
CA THR A 123 21.61 4.13 6.79
C THR A 123 21.14 5.57 6.60
N PRO A 124 21.88 6.58 7.08
CA PRO A 124 21.49 7.97 6.93
C PRO A 124 21.39 8.24 5.43
N MET A 125 20.19 8.58 4.96
CA MET A 125 20.04 9.18 3.63
C MET A 125 20.86 10.46 3.66
N GLU A 126 22.03 10.41 3.06
CA GLU A 126 22.89 11.56 2.87
C GLU A 126 22.17 12.44 1.85
N PHE A 127 21.37 13.40 2.36
CA PHE A 127 20.75 14.43 1.54
C PHE A 127 21.86 15.32 0.98
N GLN A 128 22.45 14.90 -0.14
CA GLN A 128 23.33 15.74 -0.93
C GLN A 128 22.44 16.79 -1.62
N HIS A 129 22.26 17.93 -0.96
CA HIS A 129 21.82 19.15 -1.63
C HIS A 129 22.91 19.50 -2.64
N ALA A 130 22.68 19.13 -3.90
CA ALA A 130 23.46 19.68 -5.01
C ALA A 130 23.27 21.19 -4.97
N GLU A 131 24.33 21.91 -4.60
CA GLU A 131 24.40 23.36 -4.76
C GLU A 131 24.10 23.65 -6.23
N ALA A 132 22.92 24.22 -6.48
CA ALA A 132 22.48 24.62 -7.80
C ALA A 132 23.46 25.69 -8.31
N SER A 133 24.48 25.23 -9.02
CA SER A 133 25.43 26.06 -9.75
C SER A 133 24.62 26.80 -10.82
N GLY A 134 24.60 28.12 -10.72
CA GLY A 134 23.82 29.01 -11.58
C GLY A 134 24.05 28.70 -13.06
N PHE A 135 22.96 28.32 -13.74
CA PHE A 135 22.96 28.13 -15.19
C PHE A 135 22.89 29.50 -15.87
N GLY A 136 24.05 30.16 -15.93
CA GLY A 136 24.27 31.39 -16.69
C GLY A 136 24.76 31.07 -18.11
N SER A 137 23.84 30.90 -19.05
CA SER A 137 23.97 31.34 -20.45
C SER A 137 22.65 31.11 -21.20
N PRO A 138 22.06 32.14 -21.83
CA PRO A 138 20.80 32.01 -22.55
C PRO A 138 21.01 31.50 -23.99
N PRO A 139 20.05 30.79 -24.59
CA PRO A 139 20.00 30.59 -26.04
C PRO A 139 19.54 31.88 -26.75
N PRO A 140 19.95 32.14 -28.00
CA PRO A 140 19.56 33.36 -28.71
C PRO A 140 18.31 33.10 -29.54
N GLU A 141 17.16 33.65 -29.18
CA GLU A 141 16.06 33.86 -30.14
C GLU A 141 15.25 35.12 -29.82
N GLU A 142 14.67 35.65 -30.90
CA GLU A 142 14.32 37.02 -31.21
C GLU A 142 13.07 37.58 -30.49
N GLY A 143 13.12 38.89 -30.22
CA GLY A 143 11.97 39.81 -30.35
C GLY A 143 10.89 39.78 -29.26
N ASP A 144 10.89 40.76 -28.35
CA ASP A 144 9.96 41.89 -28.41
C ASP A 144 10.26 42.90 -27.28
N GLN A 145 9.84 44.14 -27.47
CA GLN A 145 10.24 45.34 -26.72
C GLN A 145 9.52 45.46 -25.36
N ALA A 146 10.26 45.68 -24.27
CA ALA A 146 9.72 46.25 -23.03
C ALA A 146 10.80 47.01 -22.23
N ALA A 147 10.43 48.20 -21.74
CA ALA A 147 11.26 49.20 -21.06
C ALA A 147 11.95 48.71 -19.76
N PRO A 148 13.11 49.28 -19.36
CA PRO A 148 13.85 48.81 -18.20
C PRO A 148 13.17 49.26 -16.89
N MET A 149 12.70 48.29 -16.09
CA MET A 149 12.35 48.51 -14.69
C MET A 149 13.63 48.46 -13.81
N PRO A 150 13.74 49.30 -12.76
CA PRO A 150 14.90 49.28 -11.90
C PRO A 150 14.92 48.01 -11.04
N MET A 151 16.06 47.34 -11.00
CA MET A 151 16.29 46.15 -10.17
C MET A 151 16.17 46.51 -8.68
N PRO A 152 15.46 45.72 -7.85
CA PRO A 152 15.39 45.98 -6.42
C PRO A 152 16.73 45.67 -5.76
N THR A 153 17.41 46.70 -5.25
CA THR A 153 18.58 46.53 -4.37
C THR A 153 18.14 45.83 -3.08
N THR A 154 18.67 44.64 -2.83
CA THR A 154 18.50 43.92 -1.56
C THR A 154 19.26 44.68 -0.47
N ILE A 155 18.53 45.33 0.44
CA ILE A 155 19.13 45.99 1.61
C ILE A 155 19.65 44.91 2.56
N ALA A 156 20.97 44.78 2.67
CA ALA A 156 21.62 44.01 3.71
C ALA A 156 21.42 44.73 5.06
N ARG A 157 21.03 43.99 6.10
CA ARG A 157 20.80 44.57 7.44
C ARG A 157 22.12 44.65 8.17
N ASP A 158 22.47 45.82 8.69
CA ASP A 158 23.70 46.02 9.46
C ASP A 158 23.67 45.40 10.87
N ALA A 159 22.50 44.93 11.34
CA ALA A 159 22.35 44.37 12.68
C ALA A 159 21.74 42.95 12.67
N PRO A 160 22.17 42.06 13.60
CA PRO A 160 21.67 40.69 13.71
C PRO A 160 20.17 40.68 14.04
N LYS A 161 19.47 39.66 13.54
CA LYS A 161 18.02 39.50 13.75
C LYS A 161 17.76 39.12 15.21
N VAL A 162 17.13 40.03 15.96
CA VAL A 162 16.77 39.85 17.37
C VAL A 162 15.75 38.70 17.50
N GLY A 163 16.07 37.72 18.34
CA GLY A 163 15.28 36.52 18.58
C GLY A 163 14.18 36.72 19.62
N ARG A 164 13.25 35.77 19.68
CA ARG A 164 12.16 35.79 20.67
C ARG A 164 12.74 35.57 22.08
N ASN A 165 12.46 36.51 22.96
CA ASN A 165 12.93 36.72 24.34
C ASN A 165 14.28 37.45 24.51
N ASP A 166 14.92 37.92 23.43
CA ASP A 166 16.13 38.75 23.50
C ASP A 166 15.85 40.16 24.03
N PRO A 167 16.85 40.89 24.56
CA PRO A 167 16.65 42.28 24.97
C PRO A 167 16.16 43.15 23.80
N CYS A 168 15.04 43.87 24.01
CA CYS A 168 14.48 44.72 22.97
C CYS A 168 15.50 45.79 22.53
N PRO A 169 15.76 45.95 21.22
CA PRO A 169 16.67 46.97 20.70
C PRO A 169 16.14 48.40 20.93
N CYS A 170 14.91 48.54 21.40
CA CYS A 170 14.28 49.80 21.81
C CYS A 170 14.76 50.35 23.17
N GLY A 171 15.70 49.66 23.85
CA GLY A 171 16.27 50.12 25.12
C GLY A 171 15.33 50.07 26.33
N SER A 172 14.15 49.46 26.18
CA SER A 172 13.09 49.46 27.22
C SER A 172 13.31 48.47 28.37
N GLY A 173 14.41 47.71 28.35
CA GLY A 173 14.74 46.69 29.37
C GLY A 173 13.83 45.46 29.38
N LYS A 174 12.89 45.33 28.43
CA LYS A 174 11.95 44.21 28.32
C LYS A 174 12.39 43.21 27.24
N LYS A 175 12.02 41.95 27.42
CA LYS A 175 12.27 40.86 26.46
C LYS A 175 11.40 41.02 25.21
N TYR A 176 11.98 40.81 24.03
CA TYR A 176 11.35 40.91 22.72
C TYR A 176 10.41 39.72 22.50
N LYS A 177 9.09 39.93 22.45
CA LYS A 177 8.12 38.82 22.46
C LYS A 177 7.72 38.34 21.08
#